data_AF-A0A956GJJ5-F1
#
_entry.id   AF-A0A956GJJ5-F1
#
_cell.length_a   1.000
_cell.length_b   1.000
_cell.length_c   1.000
_cell.angle_alpha   90.00
_cell.angle_beta   90.00
_cell.angle_gamma   90.00
#
_symmetry.space_group_name_H-M   'P 1'
#
loop_
_entity.id
_entity.type
_entity.pdbx_description
1 polymer ?
#
loop_
_entity_poly.entity_id
_entity_poly.type
_entity_poly.pdbx_seq_one_letter_code
_entity_poly.pdbx_strand_id
1 'polypeptide(L)'
;MNGTPLHPVIVHVPLVLALVAPVAIGWAAWRRLRGATDRRTWLAAALLQVVIVGSAFAALRTGGEEEERVEQVVPEAAIETHEERAELFTG
;
A
#
# COMPACT_ATOMS: atom_id res chain seq x y z
N MET A 1 -9.24 -7.12 -25.75
CA MET A 1 -9.54 -5.84 -25.08
C MET A 1 -8.47 -5.68 -24.02
N ASN A 2 -7.79 -4.53 -23.96
CA ASN A 2 -6.51 -4.32 -23.25
C ASN A 2 -6.60 -4.78 -21.77
N GLY A 3 -6.24 -6.03 -21.51
CA GLY A 3 -6.57 -6.79 -20.30
C GLY A 3 -5.38 -6.98 -19.38
N THR A 4 -4.61 -5.91 -19.16
CA THR A 4 -3.54 -5.93 -18.16
C THR A 4 -4.16 -5.95 -16.77
N PRO A 5 -3.78 -6.91 -15.90
CA PRO A 5 -4.19 -6.90 -14.49
C PRO A 5 -3.89 -5.54 -13.87
N LEU A 6 -4.86 -4.96 -13.18
CA LEU A 6 -4.72 -3.69 -12.48
C LEU A 6 -4.00 -3.87 -11.14
N HIS A 7 -4.15 -5.04 -10.50
CA HIS A 7 -3.60 -5.36 -9.20
C HIS A 7 -2.09 -5.12 -9.12
N PRO A 8 -1.25 -5.57 -10.08
CA PRO A 8 0.17 -5.24 -10.10
C PRO A 8 0.44 -3.74 -10.08
N VAL A 9 -0.37 -2.89 -10.71
CA VAL A 9 -0.15 -1.44 -10.69
C VAL A 9 -0.62 -0.83 -9.37
N ILE A 10 -1.75 -1.31 -8.85
CA ILE A 10 -2.38 -0.80 -7.62
C ILE A 10 -1.52 -1.11 -6.40
N VAL A 11 -0.87 -2.28 -6.32
CA VAL A 11 -0.02 -2.65 -5.16
C VAL A 11 1.24 -1.79 -5.01
N HIS A 12 1.75 -1.18 -6.08
CA HIS A 12 2.95 -0.35 -6.00
C HIS A 12 2.69 0.98 -5.25
N VAL A 13 1.45 1.48 -5.28
CA VAL A 13 1.08 2.73 -4.60
C VAL A 13 1.26 2.63 -3.09
N PRO A 14 0.61 1.69 -2.36
CA PRO A 14 0.83 1.55 -0.92
C PRO A 14 2.29 1.22 -0.59
N LEU A 15 2.99 0.46 -1.44
CA LEU A 15 4.39 0.09 -1.21
C LEU A 15 5.32 1.31 -1.19
N VAL A 16 5.21 2.17 -2.21
CA VAL A 16 6.00 3.40 -2.30
C VAL A 16 5.64 4.36 -1.18
N LEU A 17 4.36 4.50 -0.86
CA LEU A 17 3.92 5.38 0.22
C LEU A 17 4.40 4.87 1.59
N ALA A 18 4.37 3.56 1.84
CA ALA A 18 4.90 2.96 3.06
C ALA A 18 6.41 3.17 3.21
N LEU A 19 7.17 3.18 2.11
CA LEU A 19 8.59 3.51 2.11
C LEU A 19 8.86 4.99 2.42
N VAL A 20 8.04 5.89 1.87
CA VAL A 20 8.19 7.35 2.05
C VAL A 20 7.70 7.82 3.43
N ALA A 21 6.67 7.17 3.98
CA ALA A 21 6.05 7.52 5.26
C ALA A 21 7.03 7.67 6.43
N PRO A 22 7.95 6.72 6.74
CA PRO A 22 8.87 6.88 7.86
C PRO A 22 9.81 8.07 7.68
N VAL A 23 10.22 8.40 6.46
CA VAL A 23 11.04 9.59 6.17
C VAL A 23 10.24 10.88 6.41
N ALA A 24 9.00 10.93 5.91
CA ALA A 24 8.12 12.08 6.08
C ALA A 24 7.77 12.32 7.57
N ILE A 25 7.47 11.25 8.31
CA ILE A 25 7.15 11.30 9.74
C ILE A 25 8.40 11.64 10.55
N GLY A 26 9.55 11.04 10.23
CA GLY A 26 10.83 11.34 10.87
C GLY A 26 11.22 12.80 10.69
N TRP A 27 11.01 13.37 9.49
CA TRP A 27 11.22 14.79 9.23
C TRP A 27 10.26 15.68 10.02
N ALA A 28 8.97 15.32 10.08
CA ALA A 28 7.98 16.04 10.88
C ALA A 28 8.34 16.02 12.38
N ALA A 29 8.75 14.86 12.90
CA ALA A 29 9.20 14.69 14.29
C ALA A 29 10.47 15.50 14.58
N TRP A 30 11.46 15.47 13.67
CA TRP A 30 12.67 16.28 13.81
C TRP A 30 12.38 17.78 13.86
N ARG A 31 11.48 18.27 13.01
CA ARG A 31 11.03 19.68 13.04
C ARG A 31 10.32 20.04 14.34
N ARG A 32 9.49 19.13 14.87
CA ARG A 32 8.85 19.26 16.18
C ARG A 32 9.87 19.43 17.30
N LEU A 33 10.94 18.62 17.29
CA LEU A 33 12.03 18.68 18.28
C LEU A 33 12.83 19.99 18.21
N ARG A 34 12.92 20.60 17.04
CA ARG A 34 13.57 21.92 16.84
C ARG A 34 12.67 23.11 17.22
N GLY A 35 11.47 22.86 17.77
CA GLY A 35 10.51 23.91 18.13
C GLY A 35 9.74 24.50 16.95
N ALA A 36 9.97 24.01 15.73
CA ALA A 36 9.35 24.48 14.49
C ALA A 36 8.21 23.55 14.08
N THR A 37 7.14 23.49 14.88
CA THR A 37 5.94 22.68 14.54
C THR A 37 4.76 23.57 14.16
N ASP A 38 4.18 23.25 13.01
CA ASP A 38 2.91 23.79 12.54
C ASP A 38 1.86 22.66 12.54
N ARG A 39 0.61 22.98 12.89
CA ARG A 39 -0.53 22.05 12.83
C ARG A 39 -0.65 21.42 11.44
N ARG A 40 -0.27 22.16 10.40
CA ARG A 40 -0.24 21.69 9.00
C ARG A 40 0.67 20.49 8.78
N THR A 41 1.80 20.41 9.47
CA THR A 41 2.75 19.29 9.33
C THR A 41 2.16 17.98 9.85
N TRP A 42 1.46 18.03 10.99
CA TRP A 42 0.77 16.86 11.53
C TRP A 42 -0.46 16.48 10.72
N LEU A 43 -1.18 17.45 10.17
CA LEU A 43 -2.29 17.20 9.27
C LEU A 43 -1.83 16.50 7.99
N ALA A 44 -0.68 16.91 7.43
CA ALA A 44 -0.09 16.25 6.27
C ALA A 44 0.34 14.80 6.58
N ALA A 45 0.96 14.55 7.73
CA ALA A 45 1.31 13.20 8.17
C ALA A 45 0.07 12.31 8.38
N ALA A 46 -0.99 12.85 8.97
CA ALA A 46 -2.26 12.13 9.12
C ALA A 46 -2.91 11.82 7.77
N LEU A 47 -2.94 12.79 6.85
CA LEU A 47 -3.49 12.61 5.51
C LEU A 47 -2.71 11.53 4.74
N LEU A 48 -1.38 11.53 4.83
CA LEU A 48 -0.52 10.50 4.23
C LEU A 48 -0.90 9.10 4.72
N GLN A 49 -1.15 8.93 6.03
CA GLN A 49 -1.60 7.65 6.58
C GLN A 49 -2.97 7.23 6.06
N VAL A 50 -3.92 8.17 5.95
CA VAL A 50 -5.24 7.89 5.35
C VAL A 50 -5.09 7.40 3.91
N VAL A 51 -4.21 8.03 3.12
CA VAL A 51 -3.95 7.61 1.73
C VAL A 51 -3.30 6.23 1.69
N ILE A 52 -2.33 5.93 2.57
CA ILE A 52 -1.69 4.61 2.66
C ILE A 52 -2.74 3.53 2.93
N VAL A 53 -3.55 3.70 3.98
CA VAL A 53 -4.60 2.73 4.35
C VAL A 53 -5.61 2.56 3.23
N GLY A 54 -6.08 3.66 2.63
CA GLY A 54 -7.03 3.60 1.52
C GLY A 54 -6.46 2.87 0.30
N SER A 55 -5.18 3.11 -0.04
CA SER A 55 -4.52 2.43 -1.15
C SER A 55 -4.24 0.95 -0.87
N ALA A 56 -3.88 0.59 0.38
CA ALA A 56 -3.69 -0.79 0.78
C ALA A 56 -5.02 -1.58 0.73
N PHE A 57 -6.11 -0.97 1.19
CA PHE A 57 -7.44 -1.57 1.10
C PHE A 57 -7.87 -1.81 -0.36
N ALA A 58 -7.63 -0.85 -1.25
CA ALA A 58 -7.90 -1.01 -2.68
C ALA A 58 -7.05 -2.13 -3.30
N ALA A 59 -5.78 -2.24 -2.92
CA ALA A 59 -4.88 -3.30 -3.39
C ALA A 59 -5.37 -4.69 -3.00
N LEU A 60 -5.79 -4.88 -1.74
CA LEU A 60 -6.35 -6.15 -1.26
C LEU A 60 -7.61 -6.55 -2.04
N ARG A 61 -8.54 -5.61 -2.22
CA ARG A 61 -9.80 -5.86 -2.94
C ARG A 61 -9.55 -6.27 -4.40
N THR A 62 -8.64 -5.57 -5.07
CA THR A 62 -8.36 -5.83 -6.49
C THR A 62 -7.55 -7.09 -6.73
N GLY A 63 -6.89 -7.64 -5.70
CA GLY A 63 -6.16 -8.93 -5.80
C GLY A 63 -7.11 -10.09 -6.07
N GLY A 64 -8.11 -10.27 -5.21
CA GLY A 64 -9.09 -11.36 -5.37
C GLY A 64 -9.98 -11.18 -6.60
N GLU A 65 -10.31 -9.95 -7.01
CA GLU A 65 -11.11 -9.70 -8.23
C GLU A 65 -10.35 -10.02 -9.55
N GLU A 66 -9.03 -10.24 -9.48
CA GLU A 66 -8.17 -10.51 -10.64
C GLU A 66 -7.50 -11.88 -10.65
N GLU A 67 -7.62 -12.64 -9.57
CA GLU A 67 -7.03 -13.97 -9.39
C GLU A 67 -7.37 -14.93 -10.54
N GLU A 68 -8.66 -15.17 -10.81
CA GLU A 68 -9.14 -16.07 -11.88
C GLU A 68 -8.60 -15.68 -13.28
N ARG A 69 -8.27 -14.41 -13.49
CA ARG A 69 -7.69 -13.94 -14.76
C ARG A 69 -6.20 -14.22 -14.83
N VAL A 70 -5.49 -14.10 -13.71
CA VAL A 70 -4.05 -14.33 -13.64
C VAL A 70 -3.73 -15.83 -13.65
N GLU A 71 -4.60 -16.68 -13.12
CA GLU A 71 -4.49 -18.15 -13.18
C GLU A 71 -4.38 -18.72 -14.60
N GLN A 72 -4.88 -17.99 -15.60
CA GLN A 72 -4.78 -18.38 -17.01
C GLN A 72 -3.34 -18.34 -17.54
N VAL A 73 -2.45 -17.63 -16.85
CA VAL A 73 -1.06 -17.39 -17.27
C VAL A 73 -0.02 -17.69 -16.18
N VAL A 74 -0.43 -17.74 -14.91
CA VAL A 74 0.40 -18.08 -13.76
C VAL A 74 -0.23 -19.29 -13.04
N PRO A 75 0.55 -20.31 -12.63
CA PRO A 75 -0.01 -21.45 -11.90
C PRO A 75 -0.71 -21.03 -10.60
N GLU A 76 -1.92 -21.55 -10.36
CA GLU A 76 -2.74 -21.35 -9.16
C GLU A 76 -1.93 -21.52 -7.87
N ALA A 77 -1.17 -22.62 -7.74
CA ALA A 77 -0.33 -22.87 -6.56
C ALA A 77 0.67 -21.74 -6.24
N ALA A 78 1.15 -20.99 -7.25
CA ALA A 78 2.03 -19.84 -7.03
C ALA A 78 1.26 -18.61 -6.53
N ILE A 79 0.01 -18.45 -6.94
CA ILE A 79 -0.90 -17.38 -6.48
C ILE A 79 -1.37 -17.69 -5.06
N GLU A 80 -1.83 -18.91 -4.81
CA GLU A 80 -2.26 -19.39 -3.48
C GLU A 80 -1.12 -19.26 -2.45
N THR A 81 0.10 -19.71 -2.78
CA THR A 81 1.27 -19.53 -1.91
C THR A 81 1.58 -18.05 -1.63
N HIS A 82 1.30 -17.16 -2.58
CA HIS A 82 1.50 -15.73 -2.39
C HIS A 82 0.43 -15.13 -1.47
N GLU A 83 -0.83 -15.54 -1.65
CA GLU A 83 -1.96 -15.13 -0.81
C GLU A 83 -1.79 -15.62 0.63
N GLU A 84 -1.52 -16.91 0.85
CA GLU A 84 -1.30 -17.47 2.20
C GLU A 84 -0.20 -16.71 2.96
N ARG A 85 0.87 -16.30 2.26
CA ARG A 85 1.94 -15.50 2.86
C ARG A 85 1.50 -14.07 3.15
N ALA A 86 0.63 -13.50 2.32
CA ALA A 86 0.09 -12.16 2.54
C ALA A 86 -0.89 -12.17 3.74
N GLU A 87 -1.69 -13.23 3.91
CA GLU A 87 -2.60 -13.38 5.04
C GLU A 87 -1.88 -13.30 6.39
N LEU A 88 -0.62 -13.76 6.48
CA LEU A 88 0.21 -13.61 7.70
C LEU A 88 0.38 -12.16 8.17
N PHE A 89 0.17 -11.18 7.30
CA PHE A 89 0.30 -9.76 7.61
C PHE A 89 -1.04 -9.03 7.78
N THR A 90 -2.15 -9.66 7.38
CA THR A 90 -3.50 -9.08 7.44
C THR A 90 -4.45 -9.83 8.38
N GLY A 91 -4.09 -11.03 8.82
CA GLY A 91 -4.83 -11.92 9.73
C GLY A 91 -4.49 -11.77 11.20
#